data_AF-A0A3C0S933-F1
#
_entry.id   AF-A0A3C0S933-F1
#
_cell.length_a   1.000
_cell.length_b   1.000
_cell.length_c   1.000
_cell.angle_alpha   90.00
_cell.angle_beta   90.00
_cell.angle_gamma   90.00
#
_symmetry.space_group_name_H-M   'P 1'
#
loop_
_entity.id
_entity.type
_entity.pdbx_description
1 polymer ?
#
loop_
_entity_poly.entity_id
_entity_poly.type
_entity_poly.pdbx_seq_one_letter_code
_entity_poly.pdbx_strand_id
1 'polypeptide(L)'
;MTEQERFIDNGDGTITDTRYNMMWLKQDSYQAKGKWCTWKGANKFTQKLNDEKFAGFDDWRLPKKTEARNLYEHESKNTDFNGDIVHIDLKFPEGCGFTYWCEEESGINAMAYNFYSDRAYLVRRKTKDESFMSCRPVRSSGPEVKKFGRVSDTGRSRRE
;
A
#
# COMPACT_ATOMS: atom_id res chain seq x y z
N MET A 1 29.08 3.81 5.13
CA MET A 1 28.22 3.16 4.13
C MET A 1 27.12 4.15 3.82
N THR A 2 27.01 4.62 2.58
CA THR A 2 25.89 5.49 2.17
C THR A 2 24.62 4.67 2.22
N GLU A 3 23.68 5.02 3.10
CA GLU A 3 22.33 4.44 3.05
C GLU A 3 21.74 4.73 1.68
N GLN A 4 21.43 3.67 0.94
CA GLN A 4 20.75 3.80 -0.33
C GLN A 4 19.29 4.16 -0.04
N GLU A 5 18.82 5.24 -0.65
CA GLU A 5 17.45 5.72 -0.49
C GLU A 5 16.45 4.64 -0.89
N ARG A 6 15.61 4.23 0.05
CA ARG A 6 14.66 3.12 -0.15
C ARG A 6 13.55 3.50 -1.13
N PHE A 7 12.94 4.66 -0.93
CA PHE A 7 11.80 5.13 -1.70
C PHE A 7 12.23 6.27 -2.62
N ILE A 8 12.24 6.01 -3.91
CA ILE A 8 12.67 6.95 -4.96
C ILE A 8 11.43 7.44 -5.71
N ASP A 9 11.23 8.75 -5.74
CA ASP A 9 10.18 9.38 -6.55
C ASP A 9 10.62 9.40 -8.01
N ASN A 10 9.80 8.82 -8.90
CA ASN A 10 10.11 8.75 -10.33
C ASN A 10 9.67 10.01 -11.08
N GLY A 11 8.96 10.94 -10.44
CA GLY A 11 8.50 12.20 -11.07
C GLY A 11 7.30 12.05 -12.00
N ASP A 12 6.77 10.84 -12.17
CA ASP A 12 5.63 10.48 -13.01
C ASP A 12 4.36 10.11 -12.20
N GLY A 13 4.39 10.37 -10.89
CA GLY A 13 3.34 9.96 -9.97
C GLY A 13 3.51 8.53 -9.42
N THR A 14 4.69 7.94 -9.55
CA THR A 14 5.05 6.66 -8.93
C THR A 14 6.26 6.77 -8.00
N ILE A 15 6.38 5.84 -7.06
CA ILE A 15 7.50 5.71 -6.13
C ILE A 15 8.07 4.30 -6.23
N THR A 16 9.37 4.18 -6.45
CA THR A 16 10.11 2.91 -6.46
C THR A 16 10.60 2.56 -5.06
N ASP A 17 10.24 1.39 -4.55
CA ASP A 17 10.79 0.75 -3.35
C ASP A 17 11.94 -0.18 -3.74
N THR A 18 13.18 0.31 -3.59
CA THR A 18 14.40 -0.41 -3.98
C THR A 18 14.70 -1.63 -3.10
N ARG A 19 14.11 -1.70 -1.90
CA ARG A 19 14.32 -2.84 -1.00
C ARG A 19 13.59 -4.10 -1.47
N TYR A 20 12.42 -3.92 -2.10
CA TYR A 20 11.56 -5.02 -2.53
C TYR A 20 11.34 -5.10 -4.04
N ASN A 21 11.98 -4.20 -4.82
CA ASN A 21 11.76 -4.04 -6.26
C ASN A 21 10.28 -3.89 -6.61
N MET A 22 9.62 -2.97 -5.91
CA MET A 22 8.22 -2.67 -6.12
C MET A 22 8.08 -1.22 -6.56
N MET A 23 7.07 -0.95 -7.38
CA MET A 23 6.70 0.41 -7.76
C MET A 23 5.27 0.65 -7.30
N TRP A 24 5.11 1.71 -6.52
CA TRP A 24 3.87 2.10 -5.88
C TRP A 24 3.29 3.33 -6.55
N LEU A 25 1.97 3.41 -6.61
CA LEU A 25 1.32 4.67 -6.92
C LEU A 25 1.66 5.71 -5.83
N LYS A 26 2.05 6.93 -6.22
CA LYS A 26 2.47 7.98 -5.28
C LYS A 26 1.33 8.50 -4.43
N GLN A 27 0.13 8.67 -4.99
CA GLN A 27 -1.07 9.00 -4.23
C GLN A 27 -1.97 7.77 -4.14
N ASP A 28 -2.53 7.48 -2.97
CA ASP A 28 -3.50 6.39 -2.86
C ASP A 28 -4.85 6.77 -3.47
N SER A 29 -5.78 5.82 -3.54
CA SER A 29 -7.08 6.06 -4.15
C SER A 29 -7.95 7.09 -3.39
N TYR A 30 -7.69 7.30 -2.09
CA TYR A 30 -8.40 8.32 -1.31
C TYR A 30 -7.90 9.71 -1.69
N GLN A 31 -6.58 9.91 -1.69
CA GLN A 31 -5.94 11.15 -2.13
C GLN A 31 -6.36 11.53 -3.56
N ALA A 32 -6.39 10.55 -4.47
CA ALA A 32 -6.75 10.78 -5.86
C ALA A 32 -8.25 11.11 -6.08
N LYS A 33 -9.15 10.68 -5.19
CA LYS A 33 -10.61 10.76 -5.43
C LYS A 33 -11.39 11.55 -4.38
N GLY A 34 -10.75 11.92 -3.27
CA GLY A 34 -11.40 12.54 -2.11
C GLY A 34 -12.47 11.67 -1.44
N LYS A 35 -12.45 10.34 -1.67
CA LYS A 35 -13.42 9.41 -1.09
C LYS A 35 -12.86 8.01 -0.92
N TRP A 36 -13.38 7.33 0.09
CA TRP A 36 -13.15 5.92 0.35
C TRP A 36 -13.68 5.03 -0.78
N CYS A 37 -13.18 3.79 -0.84
CA CYS A 37 -13.62 2.82 -1.83
C CYS A 37 -13.94 1.45 -1.22
N THR A 38 -15.02 0.86 -1.72
CA THR A 38 -15.29 -0.57 -1.60
C THR A 38 -14.19 -1.37 -2.28
N TRP A 39 -14.08 -2.65 -1.93
CA TRP A 39 -13.18 -3.58 -2.60
C TRP A 39 -13.38 -3.60 -4.14
N LYS A 40 -14.64 -3.56 -4.59
CA LYS A 40 -14.96 -3.44 -6.03
C LYS A 40 -14.48 -2.10 -6.61
N GLY A 41 -14.61 -1.01 -5.84
CA GLY A 41 -14.12 0.31 -6.21
C GLY A 41 -12.60 0.37 -6.35
N ALA A 42 -11.87 -0.30 -5.45
CA ALA A 42 -10.41 -0.42 -5.48
C ALA A 42 -9.92 -1.18 -6.73
N ASN A 43 -10.57 -2.31 -7.05
CA ASN A 43 -10.27 -3.06 -8.28
C ASN A 43 -10.56 -2.24 -9.54
N LYS A 44 -11.69 -1.52 -9.58
CA LYS A 44 -12.01 -0.63 -10.70
C LYS A 44 -11.00 0.52 -10.85
N PHE A 45 -10.54 1.08 -9.74
CA PHE A 45 -9.52 2.13 -9.76
C PHE A 45 -8.21 1.60 -10.36
N THR A 46 -7.81 0.39 -9.95
CA THR A 46 -6.62 -0.29 -10.47
C THR A 46 -6.76 -0.62 -11.96
N GLN A 47 -7.91 -1.15 -12.37
CA GLN A 47 -8.20 -1.43 -13.79
C GLN A 47 -8.13 -0.16 -14.63
N LYS A 48 -8.66 0.96 -14.14
CA LYS A 48 -8.59 2.25 -14.82
C LYS A 48 -7.13 2.68 -15.08
N LEU A 49 -6.24 2.51 -14.09
CA LEU A 49 -4.81 2.82 -14.27
C LEU A 49 -4.19 1.99 -15.40
N ASN A 50 -4.60 0.73 -15.53
CA ASN A 50 -4.12 -0.15 -16.58
C ASN A 50 -4.65 0.25 -17.96
N ASP A 51 -5.95 0.55 -18.05
CA ASP A 51 -6.59 1.01 -19.28
C ASP A 51 -5.96 2.32 -19.79
N GLU A 52 -5.58 3.22 -18.86
CA GLU A 52 -4.92 4.50 -19.16
C GLU A 52 -3.41 4.38 -19.35
N LYS A 53 -2.82 3.19 -19.15
CA LYS A 53 -1.37 2.97 -19.14
C LYS A 53 -0.64 3.97 -18.25
N PHE A 54 -1.13 4.17 -17.03
CA PHE A 54 -0.57 5.16 -16.10
C PHE A 54 0.93 4.93 -15.89
N ALA A 55 1.72 6.02 -15.99
CA ALA A 55 3.18 5.99 -15.98
C ALA A 55 3.82 5.04 -17.03
N GLY A 56 3.08 4.72 -18.10
CA GLY A 56 3.52 3.82 -19.16
C GLY A 56 3.27 2.34 -18.89
N PHE A 57 2.53 1.98 -17.83
CA PHE A 57 2.34 0.59 -17.38
C PHE A 57 0.87 0.18 -17.31
N ASP A 58 0.60 -1.11 -17.58
CA ASP A 58 -0.73 -1.72 -17.62
C ASP A 58 -0.88 -2.97 -16.73
N ASP A 59 0.07 -3.18 -15.82
CA ASP A 59 0.17 -4.30 -14.88
C ASP A 59 0.00 -3.88 -13.40
N TRP A 60 -0.67 -2.75 -13.15
CA TRP A 60 -1.05 -2.32 -11.80
C TRP A 60 -2.02 -3.33 -11.17
N ARG A 61 -1.81 -3.63 -9.89
CA ARG A 61 -2.67 -4.50 -9.08
C ARG A 61 -2.85 -3.94 -7.67
N LEU A 62 -3.83 -4.47 -6.93
CA LEU A 62 -3.88 -4.27 -5.48
C LEU A 62 -2.64 -4.90 -4.82
N PRO A 63 -2.14 -4.36 -3.71
CA PRO A 63 -1.00 -4.95 -3.02
C PRO A 63 -1.39 -6.27 -2.35
N LYS A 64 -0.41 -7.16 -2.20
CA LYS A 64 -0.50 -8.27 -1.24
C LYS A 64 -0.43 -7.74 0.17
N LYS A 65 -1.01 -8.45 1.13
CA LYS A 65 -0.85 -8.20 2.56
C LYS A 65 0.61 -8.00 2.97
N THR A 66 1.51 -8.83 2.45
CA THR A 66 2.94 -8.75 2.77
C THR A 66 3.58 -7.48 2.20
N GLU A 67 3.12 -7.02 1.04
CA GLU A 67 3.63 -5.81 0.39
C GLU A 67 3.12 -4.56 1.12
N ALA A 68 1.84 -4.53 1.49
CA ALA A 68 1.27 -3.47 2.34
C ALA A 68 1.99 -3.42 3.71
N ARG A 69 2.28 -4.58 4.31
CA ARG A 69 3.07 -4.66 5.53
C ARG A 69 4.49 -4.11 5.38
N ASN A 70 5.10 -4.28 4.21
CA ASN A 70 6.43 -3.76 3.96
C ASN A 70 6.47 -2.23 3.89
N LEU A 71 5.35 -1.56 3.59
CA LEU A 71 5.25 -0.10 3.72
C LEU A 71 5.18 0.37 5.17
N TYR A 72 4.69 -0.46 6.10
CA TYR A 72 4.65 -0.11 7.52
C TYR A 72 6.07 -0.03 8.09
N GLU A 73 6.48 1.12 8.61
CA GLU A 73 7.70 1.32 9.39
C GLU A 73 7.38 2.11 10.65
N HIS A 74 7.67 1.51 11.82
CA HIS A 74 7.19 2.04 13.10
C HIS A 74 7.71 3.46 13.38
N GLU A 75 8.93 3.74 12.93
CA GLU A 75 9.57 5.05 13.11
C GLU A 75 9.08 6.12 12.14
N SER A 76 8.39 5.73 11.06
CA SER A 76 7.85 6.68 10.11
C SER A 76 6.64 7.42 10.67
N LYS A 77 6.56 8.72 10.37
CA LYS A 77 5.61 9.66 10.97
C LYS A 77 4.73 10.40 9.96
N ASN A 78 4.52 9.79 8.79
CA ASN A 78 3.59 10.33 7.82
C ASN A 78 2.16 10.35 8.41
N THR A 79 1.27 11.16 7.87
CA THR A 79 -0.06 11.37 8.43
C THR A 79 -1.15 10.99 7.45
N ASP A 80 -2.26 10.49 7.98
CA ASP A 80 -3.44 10.15 7.22
C ASP A 80 -4.28 11.41 6.89
N PHE A 81 -5.43 11.20 6.25
CA PHE A 81 -6.39 12.26 5.90
C PHE A 81 -6.86 13.13 7.09
N ASN A 82 -6.74 12.65 8.32
CA ASN A 82 -7.18 13.32 9.54
C ASN A 82 -6.00 13.86 10.37
N GLY A 83 -4.76 13.70 9.89
CA GLY A 83 -3.55 14.12 10.60
C GLY A 83 -3.03 13.09 11.61
N ASP A 84 -3.63 11.90 11.66
CA ASP A 84 -3.20 10.81 12.55
C ASP A 84 -2.00 10.07 11.93
N ILE A 85 -1.06 9.60 12.76
CA ILE A 85 0.18 8.98 12.27
C ILE A 85 -0.14 7.64 11.58
N VAL A 86 0.18 7.58 10.30
CA VAL A 86 0.34 6.34 9.54
C VAL A 86 1.83 6.07 9.41
N HIS A 87 2.24 4.92 9.92
CA HIS A 87 3.63 4.46 9.95
C HIS A 87 4.14 4.13 8.53
N ILE A 88 4.10 5.09 7.60
CA ILE A 88 4.53 5.01 6.20
C ILE A 88 5.58 6.11 5.99
N ASP A 89 6.55 5.88 5.12
CA ASP A 89 7.61 6.85 4.82
C ASP A 89 7.06 8.19 4.28
N LEU A 90 7.70 9.32 4.63
CA LEU A 90 7.34 10.68 4.19
C LEU A 90 7.60 10.93 2.70
N LYS A 91 8.28 10.02 2.00
CA LYS A 91 8.34 10.03 0.53
C LYS A 91 6.97 9.88 -0.11
N PHE A 92 6.05 9.20 0.58
CA PHE A 92 4.64 9.22 0.21
C PHE A 92 4.00 10.52 0.71
N PRO A 93 3.10 11.14 -0.07
CA PRO A 93 2.39 12.34 0.35
C PRO A 93 1.48 12.05 1.55
N GLU A 94 1.41 13.01 2.47
CA GLU A 94 0.48 13.05 3.60
C GLU A 94 -0.99 13.06 3.14
N GLY A 95 -1.90 12.70 4.04
CA GLY A 95 -3.32 12.67 3.76
C GLY A 95 -3.80 11.36 3.11
N CYS A 96 -3.02 10.29 3.20
CA CYS A 96 -3.43 8.99 2.65
C CYS A 96 -4.46 8.29 3.55
N GLY A 97 -5.09 7.24 3.04
CA GLY A 97 -5.89 6.34 3.86
C GLY A 97 -5.01 5.52 4.81
N PHE A 98 -5.57 5.15 5.97
CA PHE A 98 -4.89 4.35 6.98
C PHE A 98 -5.16 2.84 6.85
N THR A 99 -6.07 2.43 5.96
CA THR A 99 -6.39 1.02 5.68
C THR A 99 -6.43 0.77 4.18
N TYR A 100 -5.61 -0.16 3.69
CA TYR A 100 -5.60 -0.55 2.27
C TYR A 100 -6.27 -1.90 2.05
N TRP A 101 -7.08 -1.98 1.00
CA TRP A 101 -7.48 -3.24 0.40
C TRP A 101 -6.26 -3.97 -0.17
N CYS A 102 -6.23 -5.28 0.03
CA CYS A 102 -5.23 -6.16 -0.56
C CYS A 102 -5.85 -7.12 -1.58
N GLU A 103 -5.01 -7.72 -2.42
CA GLU A 103 -5.47 -8.64 -3.48
C GLU A 103 -6.05 -9.96 -2.94
N GLU A 104 -5.63 -10.40 -1.76
CA GLU A 104 -6.05 -11.70 -1.24
C GLU A 104 -7.54 -11.75 -0.89
N GLU A 105 -8.20 -12.84 -1.27
CA GLU A 105 -9.63 -13.09 -1.01
C GLU A 105 -9.85 -14.39 -0.23
N SER A 106 -10.94 -14.43 0.55
CA SER A 106 -11.42 -15.63 1.23
C SER A 106 -12.95 -15.67 1.21
N GLY A 107 -13.50 -16.39 0.23
CA GLY A 107 -14.94 -16.51 0.01
C GLY A 107 -15.63 -15.18 -0.28
N ILE A 108 -16.44 -14.70 0.67
CA ILE A 108 -17.12 -13.40 0.56
C ILE A 108 -16.30 -12.23 1.09
N ASN A 109 -15.11 -12.49 1.63
CA ASN A 109 -14.22 -11.52 2.24
C ASN A 109 -13.01 -11.22 1.37
N ALA A 110 -12.45 -10.04 1.53
CA ALA A 110 -11.16 -9.62 1.01
C ALA A 110 -10.25 -9.18 2.15
N MET A 111 -8.95 -9.30 1.93
CA MET A 111 -7.93 -8.90 2.88
C MET A 111 -7.81 -7.37 2.90
N ALA A 112 -7.61 -6.83 4.09
CA ALA A 112 -7.28 -5.43 4.31
C ALA A 112 -6.11 -5.32 5.29
N TYR A 113 -5.31 -4.28 5.13
CA TYR A 113 -4.16 -4.00 5.98
C TYR A 113 -4.29 -2.60 6.59
N ASN A 114 -4.21 -2.52 7.92
CA ASN A 114 -4.37 -1.29 8.69
C ASN A 114 -3.01 -0.83 9.25
N PHE A 115 -2.63 0.40 8.91
CA PHE A 115 -1.35 1.00 9.25
C PHE A 115 -1.27 1.53 10.67
N TYR A 116 -2.39 1.74 11.38
CA TYR A 116 -2.35 2.10 12.81
C TYR A 116 -1.93 0.93 13.68
N SER A 117 -2.32 -0.28 13.29
CA SER A 117 -2.22 -1.45 14.16
C SER A 117 -1.20 -2.50 13.71
N ASP A 118 -0.54 -2.32 12.56
CA ASP A 118 0.29 -3.36 11.90
C ASP A 118 -0.48 -4.69 11.81
N ARG A 119 -1.73 -4.62 11.34
CA ARG A 119 -2.62 -5.79 11.27
C ARG A 119 -3.31 -5.91 9.93
N ALA A 120 -3.39 -7.16 9.49
CA ALA A 120 -4.23 -7.57 8.39
C ALA A 120 -5.46 -8.31 8.91
N TYR A 121 -6.62 -8.10 8.28
CA TYR A 121 -7.86 -8.76 8.63
C TYR A 121 -8.77 -8.91 7.41
N LEU A 122 -9.70 -9.87 7.51
CA LEU A 122 -10.70 -10.11 6.48
C LEU A 122 -11.88 -9.16 6.65
N VAL A 123 -12.29 -8.52 5.56
CA VAL A 123 -13.46 -7.64 5.50
C VAL A 123 -14.39 -8.12 4.40
N ARG A 124 -15.70 -8.09 4.64
CA ARG A 124 -16.70 -8.49 3.65
C ARG A 124 -16.61 -7.60 2.40
N ARG A 125 -16.59 -8.17 1.19
CA ARG A 125 -16.45 -7.40 -0.06
C ARG A 125 -17.63 -6.45 -0.35
N LYS A 126 -18.79 -6.72 0.27
CA LYS A 126 -20.00 -5.88 0.17
C LYS A 126 -20.05 -4.77 1.21
N THR A 127 -19.00 -4.58 2.00
CA THR A 127 -18.87 -3.45 2.91
C THR A 127 -18.92 -2.14 2.12
N LYS A 128 -19.68 -1.16 2.64
CA LYS A 128 -19.89 0.15 2.00
C LYS A 128 -18.61 1.00 2.03
N ASP A 129 -18.58 2.05 1.21
CA ASP A 129 -17.47 3.00 1.14
C ASP A 129 -17.18 3.67 2.50
N GLU A 130 -18.15 3.74 3.42
CA GLU A 130 -18.00 4.32 4.77
C GLU A 130 -16.97 3.61 5.68
N SER A 131 -16.40 2.47 5.28
CA SER A 131 -15.45 1.72 6.12
C SER A 131 -14.01 2.23 6.13
N PHE A 132 -13.77 3.46 5.67
CA PHE A 132 -12.46 4.12 5.70
C PHE A 132 -11.34 3.30 5.04
N MET A 133 -11.65 2.71 3.88
CA MET A 133 -10.73 1.85 3.14
C MET A 133 -10.36 2.51 1.81
N SER A 134 -9.08 2.45 1.47
CA SER A 134 -8.53 2.90 0.20
C SER A 134 -7.69 1.78 -0.42
N CYS A 135 -6.96 2.08 -1.48
CA CYS A 135 -5.93 1.21 -2.01
C CYS A 135 -4.77 2.04 -2.56
N ARG A 136 -3.56 1.49 -2.49
CA ARG A 136 -2.39 2.02 -3.17
C ARG A 136 -1.90 0.95 -4.15
N PRO A 137 -2.28 1.04 -5.44
CA PRO A 137 -1.87 0.09 -6.44
C PRO A 137 -0.34 -0.05 -6.50
N VAL A 138 0.08 -1.25 -6.80
CA VAL A 138 1.49 -1.64 -6.85
C VAL A 138 1.74 -2.52 -8.06
N ARG A 139 2.97 -2.49 -8.54
CA ARG A 139 3.50 -3.36 -9.57
C ARG A 139 4.95 -3.73 -9.25
N SER A 140 5.49 -4.68 -9.99
CA SER A 140 6.92 -5.00 -9.94
C SER A 140 7.73 -3.89 -10.62
N SER A 141 8.83 -3.44 -10.00
CA SER A 141 9.77 -2.51 -10.63
C SER A 141 10.93 -3.22 -11.34
N GLY A 142 10.94 -4.56 -11.34
CA GLY A 142 12.04 -5.41 -11.76
C GLY A 142 11.94 -6.83 -11.18
N PRO A 143 12.87 -7.74 -11.50
CA PRO A 143 12.82 -9.12 -11.02
C PRO A 143 12.72 -9.21 -9.49
N GLU A 144 12.00 -10.21 -8.99
CA GLU A 144 11.84 -10.43 -7.55
C GLU A 144 13.22 -10.58 -6.88
N VAL A 145 13.45 -9.80 -5.83
CA VAL A 145 14.64 -9.92 -4.98
C VAL A 145 14.40 -10.91 -3.84
N LYS A 146 15.48 -11.61 -3.44
CA LYS A 146 15.44 -12.49 -2.27
C LYS A 146 14.98 -11.68 -1.06
N LYS A 147 13.85 -12.10 -0.49
CA LYS A 147 13.23 -11.48 0.68
C LYS A 147 14.14 -11.72 1.88
N PHE A 148 14.83 -10.70 2.34
CA PHE A 148 15.31 -10.70 3.72
C PHE A 148 14.09 -10.44 4.59
N GLY A 149 13.67 -11.45 5.36
CA GLY A 149 12.62 -11.27 6.35
C GLY A 149 12.92 -10.03 7.19
N ARG A 150 11.89 -9.25 7.53
CA ARG A 150 12.06 -8.06 8.35
C ARG A 150 12.76 -8.47 9.64
N VAL A 151 14.02 -8.08 9.79
CA VAL A 151 14.71 -8.16 11.07
C VAL A 151 13.97 -7.16 11.95
N SER A 152 13.27 -7.65 12.97
CA SER A 152 12.71 -6.76 13.95
C SER A 152 13.87 -6.23 14.78
N ASP A 153 14.19 -4.94 14.63
CA ASP A 153 15.13 -4.27 15.56
C ASP A 153 14.57 -4.26 17.00
N THR A 154 13.29 -4.61 17.16
CA THR A 154 12.62 -4.76 18.46
C THR A 154 12.84 -6.11 19.12
N GLY A 155 13.57 -7.05 18.51
CA GLY A 155 13.86 -8.37 19.10
C GLY A 155 12.64 -9.24 19.39
N ARG A 156 11.43 -8.80 19.00
CA ARG A 156 10.20 -9.55 19.17
C ARG A 156 9.89 -10.28 17.86
N SER A 157 10.11 -11.59 17.86
CA SER A 157 9.42 -12.48 16.94
C SER A 157 8.00 -12.68 17.48
N ARG A 158 6.99 -12.45 16.64
CA ARG A 158 5.62 -12.81 17.01
C ARG A 158 5.47 -14.30 16.72
N ARG A 159 5.19 -15.09 17.78
CA ARG A 159 4.78 -16.49 17.65
C ARG A 159 3.54 -16.58 16.75
N GLU A 160 3.58 -17.54 15.85
CA GLU A 160 2.45 -17.97 15.00
C GLU A 160 1.21 -18.33 15.84
#